data_AF-A0AAE0HC08-F1
#
_entry.id   AF-A0AAE0HC08-F1
#
_cell.length_a   1.000
_cell.length_b   1.000
_cell.length_c   1.000
_cell.angle_alpha   90.00
_cell.angle_beta   90.00
_cell.angle_gamma   90.00
#
_symmetry.space_group_name_H-M   'P 1'
#
loop_
_entity.id
_entity.type
_entity.pdbx_description
1 polymer ?
#
loop_
_entity_poly.entity_id
_entity_poly.type
_entity_poly.pdbx_seq_one_letter_code
_entity_poly.pdbx_strand_id
1 'polypeptide(L)'
;MSLSRLPPEILLYILGYLGSKFFAHDLRYLTISRTWYHLAWSILLRDLHFTTRSLRRFTDNEIVFERSPLHIVTVDLSLVVRDESSQSPPTDDLREASGNEGGIDTSSTQLDSSLAKLAALLLQCLGIQSLRVQARGEGRALQLGGPAYLHATPLTGLLSLPHLTSLELDTAGCHLGSPPNSNVHLCRSINSLLPSLRRLRCRMEEICETLLERPPSNTALEEVIVNLSISQISDTITSYRCPKRCKTVARDFSQLKLAMETKAATLATLLRNPRTLRVISHELPSLNVYAFDAITGKRMLLANNVEWDADGELVDDVVEEDEDDLFDSDSPVTPQIVW
;
A
#
# COMPACT_ATOMS: atom_id res chain seq x y z
N MET A 1 13.24 15.62 -44.00
CA MET A 1 14.10 14.56 -43.41
C MET A 1 13.19 13.45 -42.91
N SER A 2 13.46 12.18 -43.21
CA SER A 2 12.66 11.06 -42.68
C SER A 2 13.07 10.76 -41.24
N LEU A 3 12.11 10.56 -40.33
CA LEU A 3 12.36 10.16 -38.94
C LEU A 3 13.18 8.87 -38.84
N SER A 4 13.04 7.96 -39.81
CA SER A 4 13.80 6.70 -39.86
C SER A 4 15.30 6.85 -40.10
N ARG A 5 15.78 8.06 -40.43
CA ARG A 5 17.21 8.36 -40.61
C ARG A 5 17.87 8.92 -39.35
N LEU A 6 17.11 9.17 -38.28
CA LEU A 6 17.66 9.63 -37.02
C LEU A 6 18.44 8.51 -36.32
N PRO A 7 19.51 8.85 -35.57
CA PRO A 7 20.19 7.89 -34.71
C PRO A 7 19.22 7.25 -33.69
N PRO A 8 19.41 5.97 -33.32
CA PRO A 8 18.56 5.27 -32.36
C PRO A 8 18.41 6.00 -31.03
N GLU A 9 19.43 6.72 -30.57
CA GLU A 9 19.44 7.47 -29.33
C GLU A 9 18.44 8.64 -29.36
N ILE A 10 18.40 9.36 -30.49
CA ILE A 10 17.45 10.45 -30.70
C ILE A 10 16.03 9.90 -30.80
N LEU A 11 15.86 8.76 -31.49
CA LEU A 11 14.57 8.08 -31.53
C LEU A 11 14.14 7.64 -30.14
N LEU A 12 15.00 6.98 -29.37
CA LEU A 12 14.69 6.53 -28.01
C LEU A 12 14.32 7.70 -27.10
N TYR A 13 14.98 8.85 -27.25
CA TYR A 13 14.63 10.08 -26.54
C TYR A 13 13.23 10.58 -26.91
N ILE A 14 12.89 10.62 -28.21
CA ILE A 14 11.54 10.97 -28.68
C ILE A 14 10.50 9.97 -28.15
N LEU A 15 10.75 8.66 -28.25
CA LEU A 15 9.84 7.63 -27.77
C LEU A 15 9.69 7.70 -26.24
N GLY A 16 10.76 8.03 -25.54
CA GLY A 16 10.76 8.25 -24.10
C GLY A 16 9.82 9.38 -23.67
N TYR A 17 9.69 10.44 -24.48
CA TYR A 17 8.71 11.50 -24.24
C TYR A 17 7.25 11.06 -24.44
N LEU A 18 7.00 10.13 -25.37
CA LEU A 18 5.67 9.53 -25.53
C LEU A 18 5.31 8.66 -24.32
N GLY A 19 6.32 7.95 -23.79
CA GLY A 19 6.21 7.12 -22.60
C GLY A 19 5.50 5.78 -22.83
N SER A 20 5.54 4.92 -21.81
CA SER A 20 4.95 3.58 -21.79
C SER A 20 3.43 3.59 -22.06
N LYS A 21 2.71 4.54 -21.42
CA LYS A 21 1.25 4.69 -21.54
C LYS A 21 0.77 4.90 -22.97
N PHE A 22 1.52 5.66 -23.77
CA PHE A 22 1.18 5.90 -25.17
C PHE A 22 1.14 4.61 -25.99
N PHE A 23 2.14 3.75 -25.83
CA PHE A 23 2.20 2.45 -26.52
C PHE A 23 1.22 1.43 -25.95
N ALA A 24 0.95 1.47 -24.63
CA ALA A 24 -0.03 0.60 -24.00
C ALA A 24 -1.46 0.89 -24.48
N HIS A 25 -1.75 2.13 -24.86
CA HIS A 25 -3.05 2.53 -25.41
C HIS A 25 -3.32 1.91 -26.79
N ASP A 26 -2.32 1.86 -27.67
CA ASP A 26 -2.45 1.25 -29.00
C ASP A 26 -1.15 0.57 -29.44
N LEU A 27 -1.14 -0.77 -29.38
CA LEU A 27 0.01 -1.60 -29.76
C LEU A 27 0.35 -1.52 -31.25
N ARG A 28 -0.53 -0.99 -32.11
CA ARG A 28 -0.23 -0.76 -33.53
C ARG A 28 0.89 0.26 -33.71
N TYR A 29 1.12 1.14 -32.74
CA TYR A 29 2.26 2.05 -32.76
C TYR A 29 3.60 1.32 -32.68
N LEU A 30 3.64 0.04 -32.30
CA LEU A 30 4.87 -0.75 -32.33
C LEU A 30 5.22 -1.26 -33.74
N THR A 31 4.25 -1.34 -34.66
CA THR A 31 4.43 -2.03 -35.94
C THR A 31 4.83 -1.13 -37.11
N ILE A 32 5.26 0.11 -36.84
CA ILE A 32 5.63 1.10 -37.86
C ILE A 32 6.84 0.64 -38.69
N SER A 33 7.89 0.14 -38.03
CA SER A 33 9.09 -0.42 -38.67
C SER A 33 9.83 -1.32 -37.70
N ARG A 34 10.79 -2.13 -38.19
CA ARG A 34 11.57 -3.03 -37.34
C ARG A 34 12.39 -2.30 -36.27
N THR A 35 13.09 -1.23 -36.65
CA THR A 35 13.88 -0.41 -35.70
C THR A 35 12.97 0.25 -34.68
N TRP A 36 11.84 0.80 -35.15
CA TRP A 36 10.84 1.41 -34.27
C TRP A 36 10.28 0.41 -33.27
N TYR A 37 9.94 -0.81 -33.73
CA TYR A 37 9.45 -1.89 -32.87
C TYR A 37 10.42 -2.16 -31.71
N HIS A 38 11.71 -2.35 -31.99
CA HIS A 38 12.69 -2.66 -30.94
C HIS A 38 12.85 -1.52 -29.92
N LEU A 39 12.89 -0.26 -30.37
CA LEU A 39 13.02 0.88 -29.47
C LEU A 39 11.73 1.14 -28.68
N ALA A 40 10.57 1.16 -29.36
CA ALA A 40 9.27 1.38 -28.73
C ALA A 40 8.93 0.28 -27.73
N TRP A 41 9.34 -0.97 -28.02
CA TRP A 41 9.17 -2.09 -27.09
C TRP A 41 9.92 -1.87 -25.78
N SER A 42 11.15 -1.35 -25.83
CA SER A 42 11.92 -1.02 -24.61
C SER A 42 11.24 0.06 -23.77
N ILE A 43 10.58 1.04 -24.40
CA ILE A 43 9.83 2.10 -23.71
C ILE A 43 8.52 1.56 -23.14
N LEU A 44 7.80 0.72 -23.89
CA LEU A 44 6.58 0.08 -23.43
C LEU A 44 6.82 -0.76 -22.17
N LEU A 45 7.90 -1.55 -22.16
CA LEU A 45 8.23 -2.42 -21.04
C LEU A 45 8.82 -1.70 -19.82
N ARG A 46 9.11 -0.40 -19.94
CA ARG A 46 9.73 0.38 -18.85
C ARG A 46 8.83 0.48 -17.63
N ASP A 47 7.53 0.69 -17.85
CA ASP A 47 6.53 0.76 -16.79
C ASP A 47 5.44 -0.27 -17.05
N LEU A 48 5.47 -1.35 -16.26
CA LEU A 48 4.50 -2.43 -16.36
C LEU A 48 3.36 -2.17 -15.38
N HIS A 49 2.13 -2.22 -15.88
CA HIS A 49 0.94 -2.18 -15.07
C HIS A 49 0.16 -3.50 -15.23
N PHE A 50 -0.06 -4.20 -14.12
CA PHE A 50 -0.77 -5.46 -14.09
C PHE A 50 -2.00 -5.39 -13.20
N THR A 51 -3.14 -5.71 -13.81
CA THR A 51 -4.32 -6.23 -13.09
C THR A 51 -4.12 -7.70 -12.76
N THR A 52 -4.92 -8.26 -11.84
CA THR A 52 -4.98 -9.72 -11.56
C THR A 52 -5.05 -10.56 -12.85
N ARG A 53 -5.92 -10.15 -13.80
CA ARG A 53 -6.14 -10.87 -15.06
C ARG A 53 -4.95 -10.76 -16.02
N SER A 54 -4.38 -9.55 -16.17
CA SER A 54 -3.25 -9.35 -17.07
C SER A 54 -1.97 -9.96 -16.52
N LEU A 55 -1.79 -9.98 -15.19
CA LEU A 55 -0.68 -10.67 -14.54
C LEU A 55 -0.68 -12.16 -14.90
N ARG A 56 -1.82 -12.84 -14.71
CA ARG A 56 -1.97 -14.26 -15.05
C ARG A 56 -1.62 -14.53 -16.52
N ARG A 57 -2.22 -13.76 -17.43
CA ARG A 57 -1.95 -13.88 -18.88
C ARG A 57 -0.48 -13.65 -19.22
N PHE A 58 0.15 -12.69 -18.54
CA PHE A 58 1.57 -12.41 -18.72
C PHE A 58 2.39 -13.62 -18.25
N THR A 59 2.19 -14.10 -17.02
CA THR A 59 2.90 -15.24 -16.42
C THR A 59 2.65 -16.60 -17.06
N ASP A 60 1.60 -16.72 -17.87
CA ASP A 60 1.33 -17.92 -18.67
C ASP A 60 2.03 -17.90 -20.04
N ASN A 61 2.59 -16.77 -20.47
CA ASN A 61 3.23 -16.62 -21.78
C ASN A 61 4.75 -16.43 -21.67
N GLU A 62 5.48 -17.55 -21.68
CA GLU A 62 6.93 -17.57 -21.45
C GLU A 62 7.75 -16.77 -22.48
N ILE A 63 7.25 -16.66 -23.71
CA ILE A 63 7.98 -16.05 -24.84
C ILE A 63 8.18 -14.53 -24.63
N VAL A 64 7.29 -13.88 -23.88
CA VAL A 64 7.40 -12.44 -23.59
C VAL A 64 8.59 -12.17 -22.62
N PHE A 65 9.05 -13.18 -21.90
CA PHE A 65 10.09 -13.05 -20.87
C PHE A 65 11.51 -12.99 -21.43
N GLU A 66 11.82 -13.76 -22.47
CA GLU A 66 13.19 -13.84 -22.96
C GLU A 66 13.72 -12.50 -23.50
N ARG A 67 12.84 -11.55 -23.81
CA ARG A 67 13.17 -10.27 -24.44
C ARG A 67 13.02 -9.05 -23.52
N SER A 68 12.50 -9.22 -22.31
CA SER A 68 12.02 -8.12 -21.46
C SER A 68 12.91 -7.66 -20.28
N PRO A 69 13.84 -8.45 -19.69
CA PRO A 69 14.33 -8.14 -18.34
C PRO A 69 15.23 -6.90 -18.25
N LEU A 70 15.78 -6.43 -19.36
CA LEU A 70 16.76 -5.34 -19.34
C LEU A 70 16.15 -3.93 -19.21
N HIS A 71 14.83 -3.77 -19.40
CA HIS A 71 14.23 -2.44 -19.53
C HIS A 71 13.19 -2.09 -18.47
N ILE A 72 12.80 -3.05 -17.62
CA ILE A 72 11.75 -2.83 -16.61
C ILE A 72 12.30 -1.96 -15.48
N VAL A 73 11.65 -0.82 -15.23
CA VAL A 73 12.01 0.14 -14.18
C VAL A 73 10.92 0.24 -13.13
N THR A 74 9.66 0.26 -13.56
CA THR A 74 8.49 0.40 -12.69
C THR A 74 7.55 -0.78 -12.88
N VAL A 75 7.07 -1.32 -11.77
CA VAL A 75 5.99 -2.34 -11.76
C VAL A 75 4.88 -1.86 -10.85
N ASP A 76 3.66 -1.84 -11.39
CA ASP A 76 2.44 -1.48 -10.68
C ASP A 76 1.44 -2.63 -10.75
N LEU A 77 1.07 -3.17 -9.58
CA LEU A 77 0.15 -4.27 -9.43
C LEU A 77 -1.16 -3.78 -8.82
N SER A 78 -2.24 -3.81 -9.60
CA SER A 78 -3.61 -3.54 -9.15
C SER A 78 -4.36 -4.86 -9.00
N LEU A 79 -4.25 -5.46 -7.82
CA LEU A 79 -4.81 -6.77 -7.48
C LEU A 79 -6.22 -6.61 -6.89
N VAL A 80 -7.20 -6.86 -7.74
CA VAL A 80 -8.61 -6.83 -7.38
C VAL A 80 -9.19 -8.22 -7.60
N VAL A 81 -9.88 -8.75 -6.59
CA VAL A 81 -10.65 -9.99 -6.70
C VAL A 81 -12.12 -9.63 -6.69
N ARG A 82 -12.76 -9.92 -7.81
CA ARG A 82 -14.21 -9.81 -7.98
C ARG A 82 -14.85 -11.02 -7.32
N ASP A 83 -15.79 -10.75 -6.42
CA ASP A 83 -16.60 -11.80 -5.82
C ASP A 83 -17.60 -12.30 -6.88
N GLU A 84 -17.23 -13.36 -7.59
CA GLU A 84 -18.08 -13.95 -8.64
C GLU A 84 -19.42 -14.48 -8.08
N SER A 85 -19.51 -14.68 -6.75
CA SER A 85 -20.74 -15.09 -6.08
C SER A 85 -21.87 -14.05 -6.17
N SER A 86 -21.54 -12.78 -6.46
CA SER A 86 -22.52 -11.70 -6.56
C SER A 86 -23.26 -11.63 -7.91
N GLN A 87 -22.86 -12.44 -8.90
CA GLN A 87 -23.45 -12.40 -10.24
C GLN A 87 -24.37 -13.57 -10.57
N SER A 88 -24.62 -14.50 -9.64
CA SER A 88 -25.73 -15.44 -9.84
C SER A 88 -27.04 -14.64 -9.76
N PRO A 89 -27.87 -14.63 -10.83
CA PRO A 89 -29.22 -14.10 -10.71
C PRO A 89 -29.94 -14.84 -9.58
N PRO A 90 -30.86 -14.19 -8.85
CA PRO A 90 -31.64 -14.85 -7.81
C PRO A 90 -32.52 -15.92 -8.47
N THR A 91 -32.00 -17.13 -8.61
CA THR A 91 -32.78 -18.30 -8.98
C THR A 91 -33.48 -18.78 -7.73
N ASP A 92 -34.80 -18.63 -7.72
CA ASP A 92 -35.76 -18.90 -6.63
C ASP A 92 -35.89 -20.40 -6.25
N ASP A 93 -34.88 -21.22 -6.58
CA ASP A 93 -34.92 -22.65 -6.38
C ASP A 93 -34.28 -23.02 -5.03
N LEU A 94 -35.16 -23.22 -4.04
CA LEU A 94 -34.92 -23.85 -2.74
C LEU A 94 -34.47 -25.32 -2.89
N ARG A 95 -33.32 -25.60 -3.52
CA ARG A 95 -32.73 -26.95 -3.56
C ARG A 95 -31.43 -27.00 -2.76
N GLU A 96 -31.57 -27.65 -1.62
CA GLU A 96 -30.60 -28.39 -0.81
C GLU A 96 -29.11 -28.12 -1.07
N ALA A 97 -28.52 -27.49 -0.05
CA ALA A 97 -27.11 -27.31 0.17
C ALA A 97 -26.31 -28.61 -0.02
N SER A 98 -25.39 -28.57 -0.98
CA SER A 98 -24.21 -29.44 -0.99
C SER A 98 -22.97 -28.53 -1.08
N GLY A 99 -22.15 -28.59 -0.03
CA GLY A 99 -21.07 -27.65 0.27
C GLY A 99 -19.94 -27.69 -0.74
N ASN A 100 -19.95 -26.73 -1.66
CA ASN A 100 -18.84 -26.50 -2.59
C ASN A 100 -18.01 -25.29 -2.14
N GLU A 101 -17.30 -25.44 -1.02
CA GLU A 101 -16.34 -24.44 -0.49
C GLU A 101 -15.06 -24.32 -1.35
N GLY A 102 -14.90 -25.11 -2.42
CA GLY A 102 -13.64 -25.22 -3.18
C GLY A 102 -13.30 -24.09 -4.16
N GLY A 103 -14.13 -23.04 -4.28
CA GLY A 103 -13.93 -21.99 -5.30
C GLY A 103 -12.82 -20.98 -4.97
N ILE A 104 -12.75 -20.51 -3.72
CA ILE A 104 -11.90 -19.37 -3.33
C ILE A 104 -10.41 -19.77 -3.30
N ASP A 105 -10.10 -20.97 -2.82
CA ASP A 105 -8.72 -21.44 -2.66
C ASP A 105 -7.98 -21.60 -4.01
N THR A 106 -8.70 -21.99 -5.06
CA THR A 106 -8.09 -22.17 -6.40
C THR A 106 -7.67 -20.84 -7.04
N SER A 107 -8.41 -19.76 -6.80
CA SER A 107 -8.08 -18.43 -7.32
C SER A 107 -6.88 -17.82 -6.59
N SER A 108 -6.85 -17.95 -5.26
CA SER A 108 -5.75 -17.47 -4.40
C SER A 108 -4.41 -18.13 -4.77
N THR A 109 -4.39 -19.47 -4.88
CA THR A 109 -3.19 -20.23 -5.26
C THR A 109 -2.66 -19.87 -6.64
N GLN A 110 -3.54 -19.55 -7.59
CA GLN A 110 -3.14 -19.14 -8.92
C GLN A 110 -2.54 -17.73 -8.95
N LEU A 111 -3.12 -16.77 -8.21
CA LEU A 111 -2.56 -15.43 -8.08
C LEU A 111 -1.17 -15.49 -7.45
N ASP A 112 -1.03 -16.25 -6.36
CA ASP A 112 0.25 -16.45 -5.69
C ASP A 112 1.32 -17.05 -6.62
N SER A 113 0.96 -18.06 -7.41
CA SER A 113 1.84 -18.65 -8.42
C SER A 113 2.27 -17.61 -9.47
N SER A 114 1.33 -16.76 -9.91
CA SER A 114 1.62 -15.69 -10.88
C SER A 114 2.55 -14.63 -10.27
N LEU A 115 2.35 -14.26 -9.01
CA LEU A 115 3.24 -13.32 -8.30
C LEU A 115 4.63 -13.90 -8.07
N ALA A 116 4.73 -15.19 -7.74
CA ALA A 116 6.01 -15.88 -7.58
C ALA A 116 6.79 -15.94 -8.91
N LYS A 117 6.11 -16.25 -10.02
CA LYS A 117 6.70 -16.20 -11.37
C LYS A 117 7.16 -14.78 -11.70
N LEU A 118 6.33 -13.77 -11.44
CA LEU A 118 6.70 -12.37 -11.66
C LEU A 118 7.93 -11.98 -10.83
N ALA A 119 7.98 -12.34 -9.56
CA ALA A 119 9.15 -12.08 -8.72
C ALA A 119 10.42 -12.71 -9.28
N ALA A 120 10.36 -13.98 -9.70
CA ALA A 120 11.49 -14.68 -10.31
C ALA A 120 12.01 -13.99 -11.59
N LEU A 121 11.12 -13.40 -12.38
CA LEU A 121 11.46 -12.63 -13.58
C LEU A 121 12.08 -11.28 -13.24
N LEU A 122 11.46 -10.56 -12.31
CA LEU A 122 11.93 -9.25 -11.88
C LEU A 122 13.28 -9.31 -11.17
N LEU A 123 13.63 -10.44 -10.53
CA LEU A 123 14.98 -10.67 -9.98
C LEU A 123 16.08 -10.64 -11.06
N GLN A 124 15.75 -10.92 -12.31
CA GLN A 124 16.70 -10.84 -13.44
C GLN A 124 16.79 -9.41 -14.00
N CYS A 125 15.92 -8.51 -13.54
CA CYS A 125 15.86 -7.12 -14.01
C CYS A 125 16.76 -6.24 -13.13
N LEU A 126 17.90 -5.82 -13.69
CA LEU A 126 18.85 -4.94 -12.96
C LEU A 126 18.34 -3.50 -12.80
N GLY A 127 17.33 -3.12 -13.59
CA GLY A 127 16.82 -1.74 -13.67
C GLY A 127 15.61 -1.44 -12.78
N ILE A 128 15.06 -2.42 -12.06
CA ILE A 128 13.84 -2.21 -11.30
C ILE A 128 14.10 -1.28 -10.10
N GLN A 129 13.34 -0.19 -10.06
CA GLN A 129 13.51 0.86 -9.06
C GLN A 129 12.24 1.13 -8.27
N SER A 130 11.07 0.92 -8.88
CA SER A 130 9.79 1.21 -8.26
C SER A 130 8.83 0.03 -8.34
N LEU A 131 8.31 -0.35 -7.18
CA LEU A 131 7.29 -1.39 -7.03
C LEU A 131 6.09 -0.79 -6.31
N ARG A 132 4.94 -0.88 -6.95
CA ARG A 132 3.64 -0.54 -6.38
C ARG A 132 2.75 -1.77 -6.36
N VAL A 133 2.18 -2.08 -5.20
CA VAL A 133 1.24 -3.17 -5.03
C VAL A 133 0.01 -2.66 -4.31
N GLN A 134 -1.13 -2.76 -4.96
CA GLN A 134 -2.44 -2.39 -4.43
C GLN A 134 -3.35 -3.61 -4.45
N ALA A 135 -3.70 -4.11 -3.26
CA ALA A 135 -4.66 -5.19 -3.09
C ALA A 135 -5.96 -4.61 -2.51
N ARG A 136 -7.01 -4.55 -3.35
CA ARG A 136 -8.32 -3.99 -3.00
C ARG A 136 -9.41 -5.06 -3.15
N GLY A 137 -10.29 -5.16 -2.16
CA GLY A 137 -11.54 -5.90 -2.31
C GLY A 137 -12.54 -5.13 -3.18
N GLU A 138 -13.32 -5.83 -4.00
CA GLU A 138 -14.44 -5.23 -4.72
C GLU A 138 -15.68 -5.07 -3.80
N GLY A 139 -16.37 -3.94 -3.91
CA GLY A 139 -17.69 -3.72 -3.31
C GLY A 139 -17.72 -3.55 -1.78
N ARG A 140 -18.80 -4.04 -1.15
CA ARG A 140 -19.05 -3.94 0.31
C ARG A 140 -18.12 -4.82 1.16
N ALA A 141 -17.24 -5.62 0.54
CA ALA A 141 -16.31 -6.53 1.21
C ALA A 141 -15.32 -5.83 2.17
N LEU A 142 -15.19 -4.50 2.09
CA LEU A 142 -14.42 -3.73 3.07
C LEU A 142 -15.00 -3.79 4.49
N GLN A 143 -16.30 -4.10 4.64
CA GLN A 143 -17.02 -4.01 5.92
C GLN A 143 -16.80 -5.21 6.88
N LEU A 144 -16.43 -6.39 6.37
CA LEU A 144 -16.45 -7.66 7.13
C LEU A 144 -15.08 -8.36 7.29
N GLY A 145 -13.99 -7.69 6.95
CA GLY A 145 -12.69 -8.34 6.77
C GLY A 145 -12.59 -8.87 5.35
N GLY A 146 -11.70 -8.26 4.56
CA GLY A 146 -11.59 -8.59 3.14
C GLY A 146 -11.21 -10.05 2.92
N PRO A 147 -11.55 -10.64 1.76
CA PRO A 147 -11.20 -12.02 1.46
C PRO A 147 -9.69 -12.26 1.55
N ALA A 148 -9.30 -13.44 2.02
CA ALA A 148 -7.90 -13.85 2.11
C ALA A 148 -7.39 -14.44 0.78
N TYR A 149 -7.32 -13.61 -0.25
CA TYR A 149 -6.96 -14.06 -1.62
C TYR A 149 -5.48 -13.85 -1.97
N LEU A 150 -4.70 -13.25 -1.07
CA LEU A 150 -3.30 -12.94 -1.27
C LEU A 150 -2.49 -13.43 -0.08
N HIS A 151 -1.45 -14.22 -0.33
CA HIS A 151 -0.56 -14.65 0.74
C HIS A 151 0.65 -13.72 0.91
N ALA A 152 1.20 -13.68 2.12
CA ALA A 152 2.40 -12.88 2.39
C ALA A 152 3.64 -13.41 1.65
N THR A 153 3.73 -14.71 1.39
CA THR A 153 4.94 -15.35 0.83
C THR A 153 5.29 -14.84 -0.57
N PRO A 154 4.39 -14.80 -1.57
CA PRO A 154 4.75 -14.26 -2.89
C PRO A 154 5.16 -12.78 -2.86
N LEU A 155 4.56 -12.00 -1.96
CA LEU A 155 4.95 -10.60 -1.75
C LEU A 155 6.39 -10.47 -1.27
N THR A 156 6.87 -11.36 -0.41
CA THR A 156 8.30 -11.34 0.00
C THR A 156 9.26 -11.56 -1.16
N GLY A 157 8.87 -12.34 -2.18
CA GLY A 157 9.66 -12.50 -3.40
C GLY A 157 9.81 -11.17 -4.14
N LEU A 158 8.73 -10.40 -4.25
CA LEU A 158 8.74 -9.06 -4.84
C LEU A 158 9.49 -8.03 -3.97
N LEU A 159 9.46 -8.20 -2.65
CA LEU A 159 10.26 -7.36 -1.74
C LEU A 159 11.74 -7.75 -1.73
N SER A 160 12.14 -8.85 -2.38
CA SER A 160 13.56 -9.26 -2.45
C SER A 160 14.27 -8.70 -3.68
N LEU A 161 13.63 -7.79 -4.43
CA LEU A 161 14.16 -7.25 -5.66
C LEU A 161 15.39 -6.36 -5.40
N PRO A 162 16.51 -6.59 -6.11
CA PRO A 162 17.68 -5.76 -5.98
C PRO A 162 17.39 -4.36 -6.55
N HIS A 163 18.01 -3.33 -5.97
CA HIS A 163 17.94 -1.95 -6.44
C HIS A 163 16.60 -1.22 -6.26
N LEU A 164 15.65 -1.79 -5.51
CA LEU A 164 14.41 -1.09 -5.20
C LEU A 164 14.69 0.21 -4.42
N THR A 165 14.22 1.33 -4.97
CA THR A 165 14.34 2.67 -4.38
C THR A 165 12.98 3.27 -4.01
N SER A 166 11.89 2.77 -4.58
CA SER A 166 10.53 3.23 -4.28
C SER A 166 9.62 2.03 -4.07
N LEU A 167 8.96 1.97 -2.91
CA LEU A 167 8.00 0.94 -2.57
C LEU A 167 6.68 1.58 -2.13
N GLU A 168 5.59 1.21 -2.79
CA GLU A 168 4.23 1.45 -2.32
C GLU A 168 3.53 0.10 -2.13
N LEU A 169 3.13 -0.20 -0.89
CA LEU A 169 2.40 -1.41 -0.55
C LEU A 169 1.09 -1.04 0.15
N ASP A 170 -0.02 -1.18 -0.56
CA ASP A 170 -1.37 -0.95 -0.07
C ASP A 170 -2.17 -2.25 -0.12
N THR A 171 -2.21 -2.99 0.99
CA THR A 171 -2.98 -4.23 1.13
C THR A 171 -4.14 -4.10 2.10
N ALA A 172 -4.56 -2.88 2.46
CA ALA A 172 -5.66 -2.66 3.40
C ALA A 172 -6.99 -3.33 2.98
N GLY A 173 -7.20 -3.52 1.68
CA GLY A 173 -8.40 -4.16 1.15
C GLY A 173 -8.38 -5.69 1.17
N CYS A 174 -7.29 -6.31 1.62
CA CYS A 174 -7.09 -7.76 1.59
C CYS A 174 -6.54 -8.26 2.93
N HIS A 175 -7.19 -9.26 3.52
CA HIS A 175 -6.58 -9.99 4.62
C HIS A 175 -5.46 -10.85 4.06
N LEU A 176 -4.21 -10.67 4.51
CA LEU A 176 -3.12 -11.48 3.99
C LEU A 176 -3.20 -12.89 4.58
N GLY A 177 -3.36 -13.88 3.71
CA GLY A 177 -3.28 -15.27 4.09
C GLY A 177 -1.87 -15.60 4.59
N SER A 178 -1.79 -16.33 5.69
CA SER A 178 -0.54 -16.95 6.14
C SER A 178 -0.73 -18.45 6.15
N PRO A 179 0.10 -19.22 5.41
CA PRO A 179 0.10 -20.66 5.56
C PRO A 179 0.35 -21.02 7.03
N PRO A 180 -0.26 -22.09 7.56
CA PRO A 180 0.11 -22.60 8.88
C PRO A 180 1.62 -22.89 8.86
N ASN A 181 2.36 -22.29 9.79
CA ASN A 181 3.84 -22.34 9.91
C ASN A 181 4.65 -21.37 9.04
N SER A 182 4.03 -20.43 8.34
CA SER A 182 4.78 -19.36 7.70
C SER A 182 5.34 -18.40 8.75
N ASN A 183 6.68 -18.33 8.84
CA ASN A 183 7.38 -17.35 9.66
C ASN A 183 7.58 -16.01 8.93
N VAL A 184 6.88 -15.80 7.81
CA VAL A 184 6.99 -14.59 7.00
C VAL A 184 6.40 -13.41 7.75
N HIS A 185 7.20 -12.37 7.90
CA HIS A 185 6.79 -11.12 8.51
C HIS A 185 7.09 -9.96 7.55
N LEU A 186 6.05 -9.45 6.86
CA LEU A 186 6.23 -8.42 5.84
C LEU A 186 6.84 -7.14 6.40
N CYS A 187 6.47 -6.72 7.61
CA CYS A 187 7.09 -5.55 8.26
C CYS A 187 8.62 -5.67 8.34
N ARG A 188 9.15 -6.86 8.66
CA ARG A 188 10.59 -7.13 8.69
C ARG A 188 11.20 -7.15 7.29
N SER A 189 10.48 -7.70 6.31
CA SER A 189 10.93 -7.74 4.92
C SER A 189 11.05 -6.32 4.35
N ILE A 190 10.06 -5.46 4.61
CA ILE A 190 10.10 -4.05 4.21
C ILE A 190 11.19 -3.28 4.97
N ASN A 191 11.33 -3.52 6.28
CA ASN A 191 12.38 -2.89 7.07
C ASN A 191 13.78 -3.17 6.51
N SER A 192 14.01 -4.39 6.01
CA SER A 192 15.28 -4.78 5.38
C SER A 192 15.62 -3.98 4.11
N LEU A 193 14.62 -3.36 3.47
CA LEU A 193 14.78 -2.52 2.28
C LEU A 193 15.04 -1.05 2.61
N LEU A 194 14.80 -0.58 3.84
CA LEU A 194 15.01 0.83 4.20
C LEU A 194 16.40 1.38 3.84
N PRO A 195 17.51 0.62 3.88
CA PRO A 195 18.80 1.11 3.43
C PRO A 195 18.86 1.49 1.94
N SER A 196 18.13 0.80 1.07
CA SER A 196 18.12 1.04 -0.38
C SER A 196 16.99 1.96 -0.84
N LEU A 197 15.91 2.04 -0.06
CA LEU A 197 14.75 2.85 -0.39
C LEU A 197 15.03 4.35 -0.22
N ARG A 198 14.51 5.12 -1.18
CA ARG A 198 14.29 6.57 -1.12
C ARG A 198 12.86 6.90 -0.71
N ARG A 199 11.89 6.07 -1.12
CA ARG A 199 10.47 6.25 -0.85
C ARG A 199 9.84 4.96 -0.33
N LEU A 200 9.11 5.08 0.77
CA LEU A 200 8.25 4.03 1.32
C LEU A 200 6.85 4.60 1.57
N ARG A 201 5.84 4.00 0.96
CA ARG A 201 4.42 4.20 1.29
C ARG A 201 3.81 2.86 1.67
N CYS A 202 3.20 2.76 2.84
CA CYS A 202 2.73 1.47 3.34
C CYS A 202 1.38 1.59 4.06
N ARG A 203 0.44 0.72 3.69
CA ARG A 203 -0.83 0.52 4.35
C ARG A 203 -1.17 -0.97 4.34
N MET A 204 -1.26 -1.60 5.51
CA MET A 204 -1.50 -3.04 5.65
C MET A 204 -2.49 -3.30 6.78
N GLU A 205 -3.26 -4.40 6.68
CA GLU A 205 -4.16 -4.83 7.76
C GLU A 205 -3.39 -5.33 8.99
N GLU A 206 -2.24 -5.99 8.79
CA GLU A 206 -1.33 -6.40 9.85
C GLU A 206 -0.02 -5.63 9.73
N ILE A 207 0.29 -4.80 10.73
CA ILE A 207 1.47 -3.93 10.73
C ILE A 207 2.02 -3.80 12.15
N CYS A 208 3.33 -3.62 12.29
CA CYS A 208 3.95 -3.34 13.59
C CYS A 208 5.17 -2.44 13.46
N GLU A 209 5.68 -2.00 14.61
CA GLU A 209 6.75 -1.03 14.73
C GLU A 209 8.11 -1.51 14.21
N THR A 210 8.27 -2.83 13.99
CA THR A 210 9.48 -3.37 13.35
C THR A 210 9.64 -2.86 11.92
N LEU A 211 8.56 -2.37 11.29
CA LEU A 211 8.61 -1.74 9.97
C LEU A 211 9.59 -0.57 9.94
N LEU A 212 9.62 0.22 11.02
CA LEU A 212 10.38 1.45 11.17
C LEU A 212 11.59 1.29 12.11
N GLU A 213 12.04 0.06 12.34
CA GLU A 213 13.26 -0.20 13.10
C GLU A 213 14.48 0.42 12.40
N ARG A 214 15.47 0.80 13.21
CA ARG A 214 16.66 1.51 12.76
C ARG A 214 17.41 0.69 11.69
N PRO A 215 17.65 1.24 10.48
CA PRO A 215 18.48 0.59 9.49
C PRO A 215 19.94 0.52 9.99
N PRO A 216 20.69 -0.54 9.63
CA PRO A 216 22.06 -0.75 10.09
C PRO A 216 23.08 0.24 9.49
N SER A 217 22.72 0.91 8.39
CA SER A 217 23.60 1.80 7.63
C SER A 217 22.95 3.15 7.36
N ASN A 218 23.73 4.09 6.79
CA ASN A 218 23.16 5.32 6.26
C ASN A 218 22.13 4.98 5.17
N THR A 219 20.91 5.43 5.37
CA THR A 219 19.81 5.25 4.43
C THR A 219 19.65 6.49 3.56
N ALA A 220 19.27 6.30 2.30
CA ALA A 220 18.92 7.36 1.35
C ALA A 220 17.42 7.70 1.39
N LEU A 221 16.71 7.30 2.45
CA LEU A 221 15.27 7.48 2.61
C LEU A 221 14.92 8.95 2.74
N GLU A 222 14.17 9.44 1.77
CA GLU A 222 13.68 10.82 1.65
C GLU A 222 12.21 10.90 2.07
N GLU A 223 11.43 9.85 1.82
CA GLU A 223 9.98 9.84 2.03
C GLU A 223 9.52 8.54 2.69
N VAL A 224 8.80 8.66 3.81
CA VAL A 224 8.11 7.55 4.49
C VAL A 224 6.71 7.98 4.85
N ILE A 225 5.73 7.21 4.42
CA ILE A 225 4.34 7.39 4.81
C ILE A 225 3.78 6.04 5.23
N VAL A 226 3.38 5.93 6.48
CA VAL A 226 2.67 4.77 6.99
C VAL A 226 1.22 5.16 7.26
N ASN A 227 0.30 4.54 6.55
CA ASN A 227 -1.13 4.80 6.73
C ASN A 227 -1.77 3.66 7.52
N LEU A 228 -2.21 3.98 8.74
CA LEU A 228 -2.93 3.10 9.64
C LEU A 228 -4.46 3.21 9.48
N SER A 229 -4.93 4.07 8.57
CA SER A 229 -6.34 4.23 8.22
C SER A 229 -6.75 3.27 7.09
N ILE A 230 -7.33 2.13 7.47
CA ILE A 230 -7.74 1.06 6.54
C ILE A 230 -9.09 1.38 5.90
N SER A 231 -10.05 1.88 6.67
CA SER A 231 -11.37 2.21 6.17
C SER A 231 -11.33 3.45 5.28
N GLN A 232 -11.95 3.37 4.10
CA GLN A 232 -12.44 4.55 3.42
C GLN A 232 -13.69 5.00 4.18
N ILE A 233 -13.56 6.06 4.96
CA ILE A 233 -14.68 6.62 5.68
C ILE A 233 -15.56 7.34 4.65
N SER A 234 -16.77 6.84 4.49
CA SER A 234 -17.86 7.50 3.76
C SER A 234 -19.03 7.71 4.71
N ASP A 235 -19.92 8.63 4.40
CA ASP A 235 -21.09 8.98 5.24
C ASP A 235 -21.98 7.79 5.60
N THR A 236 -21.87 6.70 4.84
CA THR A 236 -22.63 5.45 5.00
C THR A 236 -21.91 4.37 5.82
N ILE A 237 -20.63 4.52 6.16
CA ILE A 237 -19.83 3.50 6.85
C ILE A 237 -19.56 3.95 8.28
N THR A 238 -20.28 3.34 9.22
CA THR A 238 -20.12 3.58 10.66
C THR A 238 -19.12 2.62 11.32
N SER A 239 -18.68 1.57 10.61
CA SER A 239 -17.73 0.60 11.14
C SER A 239 -16.29 0.96 10.74
N TYR A 240 -15.48 1.25 11.74
CA TYR A 240 -14.07 1.56 11.56
C TYR A 240 -13.20 0.31 11.67
N ARG A 241 -12.26 0.11 10.72
CA ARG A 241 -11.26 -0.97 10.74
C ARG A 241 -9.89 -0.43 11.10
N CYS A 242 -9.38 -0.85 12.25
CA CYS A 242 -7.99 -0.61 12.66
C CYS A 242 -7.08 -1.73 12.16
N PRO A 243 -5.81 -1.42 11.81
CA PRO A 243 -4.80 -2.43 11.64
C PRO A 243 -4.59 -3.18 12.95
N LYS A 244 -4.22 -4.45 12.82
CA LYS A 244 -3.80 -5.30 13.92
C LYS A 244 -2.29 -5.27 14.03
N ARG A 245 -1.78 -5.33 15.26
CA ARG A 245 -0.35 -5.53 15.48
C ARG A 245 0.03 -6.95 15.09
N CYS A 246 1.08 -7.11 14.30
CA CYS A 246 1.56 -8.44 13.92
C CYS A 246 1.78 -9.32 15.17
N LYS A 247 1.39 -10.61 15.07
CA LYS A 247 1.54 -11.64 16.13
C LYS A 247 0.83 -11.35 17.47
N THR A 248 -0.01 -10.32 17.55
CA THR A 248 -0.75 -9.99 18.77
C THR A 248 -2.22 -10.33 18.59
N VAL A 249 -2.81 -11.04 19.55
CA VAL A 249 -4.25 -11.37 19.51
C VAL A 249 -5.10 -10.16 19.92
N ALA A 250 -4.61 -9.34 20.85
CA ALA A 250 -5.28 -8.13 21.32
C ALA A 250 -5.20 -6.99 20.28
N ARG A 251 -6.34 -6.34 20.05
CA ARG A 251 -6.44 -5.15 19.20
C ARG A 251 -6.34 -3.90 20.06
N ASP A 252 -5.12 -3.51 20.42
CA ASP A 252 -4.87 -2.19 20.99
C ASP A 252 -4.32 -1.26 19.91
N PHE A 253 -5.24 -0.57 19.22
CA PHE A 253 -4.89 0.36 18.17
C PHE A 253 -4.15 1.58 18.71
N SER A 254 -4.51 2.07 19.90
CA SER A 254 -3.88 3.24 20.52
C SER A 254 -2.40 2.97 20.83
N GLN A 255 -2.08 1.79 21.37
CA GLN A 255 -0.70 1.37 21.57
C GLN A 255 0.07 1.21 20.26
N LEU A 256 -0.56 0.63 19.23
CA LEU A 256 0.07 0.50 17.90
C LEU A 256 0.36 1.88 17.29
N LYS A 257 -0.61 2.80 17.31
CA LYS A 257 -0.46 4.18 16.84
C LYS A 257 0.72 4.86 17.55
N LEU A 258 0.73 4.86 18.88
CA LEU A 258 1.78 5.49 19.67
C LEU A 258 3.17 4.87 19.38
N ALA A 259 3.26 3.54 19.28
CA ALA A 259 4.51 2.86 18.96
C ALA A 259 5.03 3.23 17.56
N MET A 260 4.14 3.32 16.57
CA MET A 260 4.49 3.73 15.21
C MET A 260 4.94 5.18 15.15
N GLU A 261 4.22 6.10 15.80
CA GLU A 261 4.61 7.52 15.92
C GLU A 261 5.98 7.68 16.60
N THR A 262 6.22 6.92 17.68
CA THR A 262 7.50 6.94 18.41
C THR A 262 8.67 6.44 17.55
N LYS A 263 8.48 5.33 16.81
CA LYS A 263 9.52 4.83 15.90
C LYS A 263 9.74 5.74 14.71
N ALA A 264 8.68 6.34 14.18
CA ALA A 264 8.75 7.35 13.14
C ALA A 264 9.60 8.55 13.59
N ALA A 265 9.32 9.12 14.76
CA ALA A 265 10.10 10.22 15.35
C ALA A 265 11.57 9.81 15.55
N THR A 266 11.83 8.62 16.08
CA THR A 266 13.19 8.10 16.23
C THR A 266 13.91 8.00 14.89
N LEU A 267 13.24 7.45 13.87
CA LEU A 267 13.80 7.32 12.52
C LEU A 267 14.11 8.70 11.92
N ALA A 268 13.22 9.68 12.09
CA ALA A 268 13.42 11.05 11.59
C ALA A 268 14.74 11.66 12.07
N THR A 269 15.10 11.48 13.35
CA THR A 269 16.38 11.97 13.90
C THR A 269 17.63 11.33 13.30
N LEU A 270 17.48 10.15 12.68
CA LEU A 270 18.58 9.39 12.08
C LEU A 270 18.75 9.67 10.58
N LEU A 271 17.73 10.24 9.92
CA LEU A 271 17.77 10.54 8.51
C LEU A 271 18.55 11.84 8.26
N ARG A 272 19.39 11.84 7.22
CA ARG A 272 20.20 13.02 6.88
C ARG A 272 19.38 14.14 6.26
N ASN A 273 18.49 13.80 5.32
CA ASN A 273 17.69 14.76 4.55
C ASN A 273 16.26 14.23 4.32
N PRO A 274 15.47 13.97 5.37
CA PRO A 274 14.08 13.55 5.19
C PRO A 274 13.25 14.70 4.61
N ARG A 275 12.48 14.42 3.55
CA ARG A 275 11.48 15.34 3.00
C ARG A 275 10.13 15.16 3.67
N THR A 276 9.76 13.91 3.94
CA THR A 276 8.47 13.57 4.56
C THR A 276 8.63 12.30 5.39
N LEU A 277 8.23 12.34 6.66
CA LEU A 277 8.13 11.16 7.51
C LEU A 277 6.84 11.24 8.31
N ARG A 278 5.82 10.47 7.91
CA ARG A 278 4.45 10.65 8.38
C ARG A 278 3.79 9.34 8.78
N VAL A 279 3.02 9.39 9.86
CA VAL A 279 2.08 8.33 10.27
C VAL A 279 0.66 8.88 10.17
N ILE A 280 -0.17 8.25 9.34
CA ILE A 280 -1.57 8.63 9.17
C ILE A 280 -2.43 7.69 10.01
N SER A 281 -3.35 8.24 10.80
CA SER A 281 -4.28 7.47 11.62
C SER A 281 -5.56 8.25 11.81
N HIS A 282 -6.65 7.56 12.12
CA HIS A 282 -7.88 8.20 12.57
C HIS A 282 -7.86 8.38 14.09
N GLU A 283 -8.72 9.26 14.62
CA GLU A 283 -9.08 9.28 16.03
C GLU A 283 -10.51 8.81 16.25
N LEU A 284 -10.73 8.13 17.37
CA LEU A 284 -12.04 7.71 17.82
C LEU A 284 -12.49 8.64 18.96
N PRO A 285 -13.78 9.04 18.99
CA PRO A 285 -14.87 8.60 18.13
C PRO A 285 -15.10 9.44 16.86
N SER A 286 -14.38 10.56 16.67
CA SER A 286 -14.67 11.53 15.59
C SER A 286 -14.49 10.97 14.18
N LEU A 287 -13.69 9.92 14.02
CA LEU A 287 -13.26 9.36 12.73
C LEU A 287 -12.47 10.36 11.87
N ASN A 288 -12.04 11.48 12.44
CA ASN A 288 -11.16 12.42 11.77
C ASN A 288 -9.82 11.75 11.46
N VAL A 289 -9.30 11.97 10.25
CA VAL A 289 -8.00 11.44 9.83
C VAL A 289 -6.93 12.47 10.12
N TYR A 290 -5.91 12.07 10.86
CA TYR A 290 -4.76 12.90 11.19
C TYR A 290 -3.47 12.33 10.60
N ALA A 291 -2.58 13.24 10.26
CA ALA A 291 -1.20 12.98 9.89
C ALA A 291 -0.28 13.49 10.99
N PHE A 292 0.43 12.60 11.66
CA PHE A 292 1.57 12.95 12.51
C PHE A 292 2.81 13.08 11.65
N ASP A 293 3.37 14.29 11.56
CA ASP A 293 4.65 14.57 10.93
C ASP A 293 5.78 14.40 11.95
N ALA A 294 6.54 13.34 11.80
CA ALA A 294 7.62 12.98 12.71
C ALA A 294 8.87 13.86 12.56
N ILE A 295 8.99 14.65 11.49
CA ILE A 295 10.08 15.60 11.31
C ILE A 295 9.82 16.85 12.16
N THR A 296 8.59 17.36 12.14
CA THR A 296 8.19 18.58 12.85
C THR A 296 7.59 18.32 14.23
N GLY A 297 7.17 17.09 14.50
CA GLY A 297 6.43 16.70 15.70
C GLY A 297 4.97 17.15 15.71
N LYS A 298 4.47 17.71 14.60
CA LYS A 298 3.12 18.30 14.52
C LYS A 298 2.08 17.33 14.00
N ARG A 299 0.82 17.57 14.36
CA ARG A 299 -0.35 16.87 13.80
C ARG A 299 -1.11 17.77 12.83
N MET A 300 -1.55 17.18 11.73
CA MET A 300 -2.37 17.83 10.72
C MET A 300 -3.66 17.05 10.53
N LEU A 301 -4.79 17.75 10.49
CA LEU A 301 -6.07 17.20 10.09
C LEU A 301 -6.10 17.04 8.56
N LEU A 302 -6.45 15.84 8.11
CA LEU A 302 -6.59 15.52 6.69
C LEU A 302 -8.06 15.38 6.32
N ALA A 303 -8.41 15.84 5.12
CA ALA A 303 -9.70 15.53 4.52
C ALA A 303 -9.85 14.02 4.29
N ASN A 304 -11.07 13.51 4.43
CA ASN A 304 -11.37 12.11 4.16
C ASN A 304 -11.05 11.73 2.71
N ASN A 305 -10.42 10.57 2.51
CA ASN A 305 -10.07 10.02 1.19
C ASN A 305 -9.07 10.87 0.37
N VAL A 306 -8.32 11.76 1.01
CA VAL A 306 -7.25 12.51 0.36
C VAL A 306 -6.00 11.64 0.09
N GLU A 307 -5.15 12.06 -0.84
CA GLU A 307 -3.84 11.44 -1.06
C GLU A 307 -2.99 11.48 0.21
N TRP A 308 -2.18 10.45 0.47
CA TRP A 308 -1.49 10.29 1.76
C TRP A 308 -0.43 11.37 2.02
N ASP A 309 0.09 11.96 0.94
CA ASP A 309 1.04 13.06 0.94
C ASP A 309 0.39 14.44 0.80
N ALA A 310 -0.94 14.53 0.81
CA ALA A 310 -1.61 15.82 0.78
C ALA A 310 -1.28 16.67 2.00
N ASP A 311 -1.34 17.99 1.80
CA ASP A 311 -1.28 18.96 2.88
C ASP A 311 -2.56 18.88 3.71
N GLY A 312 -2.42 19.11 5.02
CA GLY A 312 -3.53 19.13 5.97
C GLY A 312 -3.62 20.47 6.70
N GLU A 313 -4.69 20.63 7.47
CA GLU A 313 -4.86 21.78 8.36
C GLU A 313 -4.09 21.52 9.65
N LEU A 314 -3.26 22.48 10.08
CA LEU A 314 -2.56 22.36 11.35
C LEU A 314 -3.58 22.36 12.48
N VAL A 315 -3.49 21.34 13.34
CA VAL A 315 -4.23 21.35 14.60
C VAL A 315 -3.41 22.21 15.54
N ASP A 316 -3.89 23.41 15.83
CA ASP A 316 -3.33 24.18 16.93
C ASP A 316 -3.57 23.34 18.19
N ASP A 317 -2.51 23.05 18.94
CA ASP A 317 -2.63 22.57 20.31
C ASP A 317 -3.25 23.74 21.10
N VAL A 318 -4.58 23.86 21.02
CA VAL A 318 -5.33 24.70 21.93
C VAL A 318 -5.09 24.04 23.27
N VAL A 319 -4.10 24.55 23.99
CA VAL A 319 -4.03 24.43 25.43
C VAL A 319 -5.39 24.96 25.85
N GLU A 320 -6.32 24.05 26.16
CA GLU A 320 -7.45 24.39 27.01
C GLU A 320 -6.77 24.91 28.27
N GLU A 321 -6.57 26.23 28.34
CA GLU A 321 -6.33 26.91 29.59
C GLU A 321 -7.52 26.49 30.44
N ASP A 322 -7.24 25.66 31.43
CA ASP A 322 -8.21 25.21 32.41
C ASP A 322 -9.03 26.44 32.83
N GLU A 323 -10.30 26.52 32.39
CA GLU A 323 -11.31 27.36 33.05
C GLU A 323 -11.67 26.70 34.39
N ASP A 324 -10.66 26.36 35.20
CA ASP A 324 -10.76 26.15 36.62
C ASP A 324 -10.74 27.54 37.27
N ASP A 325 -11.89 28.23 37.30
CA ASP A 325 -12.13 29.33 38.27
C ASP A 325 -13.58 29.89 38.22
N LEU A 326 -14.61 29.04 38.17
CA LEU A 326 -16.00 29.54 38.23
C LEU A 326 -17.02 28.66 38.95
N PHE A 327 -16.60 27.85 39.91
CA PHE A 327 -17.51 27.31 40.93
C PHE A 327 -16.87 27.35 42.32
N ASP A 328 -16.58 28.56 42.79
CA ASP A 328 -16.28 28.78 44.19
C ASP A 328 -17.59 28.92 44.98
N SER A 329 -17.87 27.86 45.73
CA SER A 329 -18.47 27.86 47.07
C SER A 329 -19.88 28.45 47.26
N ASP A 330 -20.89 27.58 47.26
CA ASP A 330 -22.08 27.80 48.09
C ASP A 330 -22.55 26.49 48.75
N SER A 331 -22.27 26.36 50.06
CA SER A 331 -22.96 25.60 51.13
C SER A 331 -21.95 24.85 52.03
N PRO A 332 -22.02 25.01 53.37
CA PRO A 332 -23.21 24.58 54.10
C PRO A 332 -23.62 25.49 55.26
N VAL A 333 -24.93 25.78 55.39
CA VAL A 333 -25.51 26.25 56.66
C VAL A 333 -26.29 25.09 57.30
N THR A 334 -25.66 24.44 58.26
CA THR A 334 -26.33 23.66 59.30
C THR A 334 -26.90 24.62 60.35
N PRO A 335 -28.18 24.53 60.73
CA PRO A 335 -28.66 25.13 61.97
C PRO A 335 -28.58 24.09 63.11
N GLN A 336 -27.83 24.43 64.16
CA GLN A 336 -27.94 23.77 65.46
C GLN A 336 -29.16 24.31 66.24
N ILE A 337 -29.99 23.34 66.62
CA ILE A 337 -30.96 23.19 67.73
C ILE A 337 -30.93 24.23 68.87
N VAL A 338 -32.11 24.72 69.27
CA VAL A 338 -32.57 24.96 70.66
C VAL A 338 -34.12 25.04 70.62
N TRP A 339 -34.98 24.41 71.44
CA TRP A 339 -34.95 23.62 72.68
C TRP A 339 -35.87 22.40 72.54
#